data_AF-A0A928J6N7-F1
#
_entry.id   AF-A0A928J6N7-F1
#
_cell.length_a   1.000
_cell.length_b   1.000
_cell.length_c   1.000
_cell.angle_alpha   90.00
_cell.angle_beta   90.00
_cell.angle_gamma   90.00
#
_symmetry.space_group_name_H-M   'P 1'
#
loop_
_entity.id
_entity.type
_entity.pdbx_description
1 polymer ?
#
loop_
_entity_poly.entity_id
_entity_poly.type
_entity_poly.pdbx_seq_one_letter_code
_entity_poly.pdbx_strand_id
1 'polypeptide(L)'
;MKKFVALFLVILCLIPTFTGCGLVGEIFNSISKQDEIDFYNLVYENQAYLDELADDIYSCWYDYVYEDKYLSPDEAIDEAFAMNEHNIETIIENNSRIRELYKDVKDGELEEEVKDVMYAYNEYYSFIIEVSGSFETFSESKEPLKKNLSSALKNLSFEI
;
A
#
# COMPACT_ATOMS: atom_id res chain seq x y z
N MET A 1 -58.97 20.62 8.26
CA MET A 1 -57.68 20.58 7.53
C MET A 1 -57.15 19.14 7.64
N LYS A 2 -57.45 18.26 6.68
CA LYS A 2 -56.60 17.81 5.57
C LYS A 2 -55.22 17.22 5.99
N LYS A 3 -55.17 15.86 6.01
CA LYS A 3 -54.14 14.88 5.52
C LYS A 3 -52.71 14.97 6.15
N PHE A 4 -51.99 13.91 6.52
CA PHE A 4 -51.66 12.61 5.87
C PHE A 4 -51.20 11.58 6.96
N VAL A 5 -51.75 10.35 7.02
CA VAL A 5 -51.17 9.06 6.54
C VAL A 5 -49.95 8.60 7.39
N ALA A 6 -50.09 7.81 8.46
CA ALA A 6 -50.30 6.35 8.50
C ALA A 6 -49.44 5.58 7.47
N LEU A 7 -48.42 4.81 7.89
CA LEU A 7 -48.18 3.42 7.42
C LEU A 7 -46.83 2.85 7.94
N PHE A 8 -46.92 1.67 8.57
CA PHE A 8 -45.91 0.62 8.72
C PHE A 8 -44.68 0.84 9.61
N LEU A 9 -44.81 0.75 10.94
CA LEU A 9 -44.62 -0.50 11.72
C LEU A 9 -45.33 -1.75 11.13
N VAL A 10 -44.58 -2.85 11.04
CA VAL A 10 -44.96 -4.24 10.62
C VAL A 10 -44.37 -4.64 9.26
N ILE A 11 -43.09 -4.99 9.25
CA ILE A 11 -42.56 -6.21 8.61
C ILE A 11 -41.54 -6.80 9.60
N LEU A 12 -42.01 -7.28 10.76
CA LEU A 12 -41.94 -8.69 11.12
C LEU A 12 -41.35 -9.60 10.02
N CYS A 13 -40.23 -10.23 10.36
CA CYS A 13 -39.97 -11.65 10.15
C CYS A 13 -40.81 -12.32 9.07
N LEU A 14 -40.40 -12.18 7.81
CA LEU A 14 -40.55 -13.25 6.83
C LEU A 14 -39.15 -13.76 6.55
N ILE A 15 -38.70 -14.63 7.45
CA ILE A 15 -37.74 -15.68 7.14
C ILE A 15 -38.43 -16.53 6.07
N PRO A 16 -37.99 -16.55 4.79
CA PRO A 16 -38.21 -17.72 3.99
C PRO A 16 -37.23 -18.76 4.54
N THR A 17 -37.75 -19.74 5.27
CA THR A 17 -37.07 -21.01 5.49
C THR A 17 -36.94 -21.68 4.12
N PHE A 18 -35.99 -21.24 3.31
CA PHE A 18 -35.62 -21.86 2.04
C PHE A 18 -34.16 -21.49 1.75
N THR A 19 -33.27 -22.49 1.89
CA THR A 19 -32.08 -22.68 1.03
C THR A 19 -31.35 -21.41 0.59
N GLY A 20 -30.42 -20.90 1.40
CA GLY A 20 -29.75 -19.64 1.08
C GLY A 20 -28.44 -19.37 1.81
N CYS A 21 -27.58 -20.38 1.99
CA CYS A 21 -26.17 -20.12 2.32
C CYS A 21 -25.41 -19.44 1.16
N GLY A 22 -26.02 -19.26 -0.02
CA GLY A 22 -25.37 -18.66 -1.20
C GLY A 22 -25.33 -17.13 -1.18
N LEU A 23 -26.42 -16.44 -0.84
CA LEU A 23 -26.55 -15.01 -1.15
C LEU A 23 -25.79 -14.08 -0.18
N VAL A 24 -25.68 -14.47 1.10
CA VAL A 24 -24.84 -13.76 2.06
C VAL A 24 -23.36 -14.06 1.79
N GLY A 25 -23.05 -15.32 1.44
CA GLY A 25 -21.70 -15.71 1.02
C GLY A 25 -21.22 -14.94 -0.21
N GLU A 26 -22.07 -14.78 -1.23
CA GLU A 26 -21.75 -14.04 -2.45
C GLU A 26 -21.48 -12.54 -2.19
N ILE A 27 -22.26 -11.90 -1.31
CA ILE A 27 -22.02 -10.49 -0.93
C ILE A 27 -20.71 -10.35 -0.17
N PHE A 28 -20.46 -11.17 0.85
CA PHE A 28 -19.21 -11.13 1.60
C PHE A 28 -17.98 -11.43 0.72
N ASN A 29 -18.10 -12.40 -0.19
CA ASN A 29 -17.01 -12.73 -1.11
C ASN A 29 -16.72 -11.59 -2.09
N SER A 30 -17.77 -10.90 -2.58
CA SER A 30 -17.60 -9.76 -3.48
C SER A 30 -16.95 -8.55 -2.80
N ILE A 31 -17.20 -8.34 -1.50
CA ILE A 31 -16.57 -7.26 -0.72
C ILE A 31 -15.11 -7.60 -0.46
N SER A 32 -14.81 -8.83 0.01
CA SER A 32 -13.43 -9.30 0.24
C SER A 32 -12.56 -9.13 -1.01
N LYS A 33 -13.10 -9.49 -2.18
CA LYS A 33 -12.38 -9.33 -3.45
C LYS A 33 -12.13 -7.86 -3.83
N GLN A 34 -13.05 -6.95 -3.49
CA GLN A 34 -12.83 -5.53 -3.75
C GLN A 34 -11.76 -4.95 -2.82
N ASP A 35 -11.74 -5.35 -1.55
CA ASP A 35 -10.73 -4.89 -0.59
C ASP A 35 -9.32 -5.37 -0.99
N GLU A 36 -9.20 -6.58 -1.56
CA GLU A 36 -7.94 -7.11 -2.13
C GLU A 36 -7.46 -6.30 -3.34
N ILE A 37 -8.38 -5.91 -4.25
CA ILE A 37 -8.09 -5.02 -5.39
C ILE A 37 -7.62 -3.65 -4.88
N ASP A 38 -8.29 -3.10 -3.88
CA ASP A 38 -7.98 -1.79 -3.32
C ASP A 38 -6.62 -1.80 -2.61
N PHE A 39 -6.31 -2.86 -1.87
CA PHE A 39 -4.99 -3.10 -1.29
C PHE A 39 -3.91 -3.15 -2.37
N TYR A 40 -4.09 -3.98 -3.41
CA TYR A 40 -3.15 -4.11 -4.52
C TYR A 40 -2.88 -2.76 -5.19
N ASN A 41 -3.94 -2.05 -5.59
CA ASN A 41 -3.83 -0.79 -6.32
C ASN A 41 -3.10 0.26 -5.49
N LEU A 42 -3.41 0.36 -4.18
CA LEU A 42 -2.80 1.35 -3.32
C LEU A 42 -1.32 1.05 -3.07
N VAL A 43 -0.94 -0.23 -2.88
CA VAL A 43 0.48 -0.62 -2.74
C VAL A 43 1.23 -0.37 -4.04
N TYR A 44 0.63 -0.68 -5.20
CA TYR A 44 1.22 -0.43 -6.52
C TYR A 44 1.44 1.07 -6.78
N GLU A 45 0.44 1.91 -6.47
CA GLU A 45 0.56 3.36 -6.56
C GLU A 45 1.66 3.87 -5.61
N ASN A 46 1.68 3.40 -4.36
CA ASN A 46 2.67 3.84 -3.39
C ASN A 46 4.10 3.40 -3.73
N GLN A 47 4.25 2.26 -4.43
CA GLN A 47 5.55 1.84 -4.96
C GLN A 47 6.12 2.89 -5.92
N ALA A 48 5.30 3.50 -6.78
CA ALA A 48 5.79 4.49 -7.74
C ALA A 48 6.39 5.73 -7.04
N TYR A 49 5.74 6.20 -5.95
CA TYR A 49 6.28 7.30 -5.15
C TYR A 49 7.56 6.92 -4.41
N LEU A 50 7.63 5.70 -3.85
CA LEU A 50 8.84 5.19 -3.21
C LEU A 50 10.01 5.08 -4.21
N ASP A 51 9.73 4.64 -5.44
CA ASP A 51 10.73 4.54 -6.50
C ASP A 51 11.32 5.90 -6.88
N GLU A 52 10.48 6.93 -7.01
CA GLU A 52 10.92 8.30 -7.32
C GLU A 52 11.80 8.85 -6.20
N LEU A 53 11.38 8.73 -4.94
CA LEU A 53 12.17 9.14 -3.79
C LEU A 53 13.49 8.36 -3.68
N ALA A 54 13.48 7.05 -3.96
CA ALA A 54 14.67 6.21 -3.95
C ALA A 54 15.71 6.63 -5.01
N ASP A 55 15.24 7.05 -6.19
CA ASP A 55 16.10 7.53 -7.27
C ASP A 55 16.71 8.90 -6.94
N ASP A 56 15.97 9.79 -6.29
CA ASP A 56 16.49 11.09 -5.85
C ASP A 56 17.46 10.97 -4.67
N ILE A 57 17.18 10.10 -3.69
CA ILE A 57 18.16 9.77 -2.62
C ILE A 57 19.45 9.25 -3.25
N TYR A 58 19.34 8.30 -4.19
CA TYR A 58 20.52 7.77 -4.88
C TYR A 58 21.31 8.88 -5.59
N SER A 59 20.62 9.74 -6.35
CA SER A 59 21.23 10.82 -7.12
C SER A 59 21.95 11.84 -6.25
N CYS A 60 21.27 12.35 -5.22
CA CYS A 60 21.86 13.31 -4.29
C CYS A 60 23.03 12.71 -3.51
N TRP A 61 22.91 11.48 -3.04
CA TRP A 61 23.99 10.83 -2.29
C TRP A 61 25.17 10.49 -3.20
N TYR A 62 24.94 10.14 -4.47
CA TYR A 62 25.99 10.01 -5.48
C TYR A 62 26.75 11.33 -5.67
N ASP A 63 26.03 12.45 -5.83
CA ASP A 63 26.61 13.79 -5.97
C ASP A 63 27.44 14.19 -4.74
N TYR A 64 27.05 13.73 -3.53
CA TYR A 64 27.87 13.89 -2.33
C TYR A 64 29.18 13.09 -2.41
N VAL A 65 29.12 11.82 -2.82
CA VAL A 65 30.28 10.92 -2.82
C VAL A 65 31.29 11.26 -3.93
N TYR A 66 30.81 11.67 -5.10
CA TYR A 66 31.65 11.74 -6.31
C TYR A 66 31.80 13.15 -6.90
N GLU A 67 30.89 14.08 -6.60
CA GLU A 67 30.86 15.41 -7.21
C GLU A 67 31.10 16.55 -6.21
N ASP A 68 31.39 16.24 -4.93
CA ASP A 68 31.61 17.19 -3.83
C ASP A 68 30.48 18.25 -3.70
N LYS A 69 29.25 17.93 -4.09
CA LYS A 69 28.12 18.88 -4.16
C LYS A 69 27.56 19.27 -2.79
N TYR A 70 27.62 18.34 -1.83
CA TYR A 70 27.05 18.49 -0.49
C TYR A 70 28.15 18.35 0.58
N LEU A 71 27.95 18.91 1.77
CA LEU A 71 28.94 18.88 2.86
C LEU A 71 28.88 17.58 3.68
N SER A 72 27.73 16.89 3.66
CA SER A 72 27.50 15.65 4.40
C SER A 72 26.51 14.74 3.66
N PRO A 73 26.49 13.42 3.99
CA PRO A 73 25.46 12.53 3.44
C PRO A 73 24.06 12.95 3.90
N ASP A 74 23.91 13.43 5.14
CA ASP A 74 22.64 13.89 5.69
C ASP A 74 22.09 15.07 4.88
N GLU A 75 22.93 16.03 4.48
CA GLU A 75 22.51 17.17 3.64
C GLU A 75 22.02 16.71 2.26
N ALA A 76 22.67 15.70 1.68
CA ALA A 76 22.25 15.13 0.40
C ALA A 76 20.89 14.42 0.51
N ILE A 77 20.67 13.70 1.61
CA ILE A 77 19.39 13.04 1.90
C ILE A 77 18.30 14.08 2.16
N ASP A 78 18.58 15.12 2.95
CA ASP A 78 17.64 16.21 3.22
C ASP A 78 17.21 16.92 1.92
N GLU A 79 18.13 17.15 0.98
CA GLU A 79 17.82 17.73 -0.33
C GLU A 79 16.90 16.81 -1.15
N ALA A 80 17.17 15.49 -1.17
CA ALA A 80 16.32 14.53 -1.86
C ALA A 80 14.89 14.51 -1.29
N PHE A 81 14.77 14.62 0.05
CA PHE A 81 13.47 14.72 0.72
C PHE A 81 12.78 16.05 0.41
N ALA A 82 13.51 17.17 0.36
CA ALA A 82 12.94 18.46 -0.01
C ALA A 82 12.44 18.49 -1.46
N MET A 83 13.15 17.84 -2.39
CA MET A 83 12.73 17.70 -3.79
C MET A 83 11.44 16.88 -3.94
N ASN A 84 11.17 15.96 -3.01
CA ASN A 84 10.01 15.04 -3.01
C ASN A 84 8.99 15.31 -1.90
N GLU A 85 8.95 16.51 -1.33
CA GLU A 85 8.12 16.82 -0.15
C GLU A 85 6.65 16.35 -0.32
N HIS A 86 6.05 16.64 -1.48
CA HIS A 86 4.68 16.23 -1.79
C HIS A 86 4.51 14.70 -1.89
N ASN A 87 5.48 14.01 -2.49
CA ASN A 87 5.45 12.55 -2.60
C ASN A 87 5.62 11.90 -1.22
N ILE A 88 6.43 12.47 -0.32
CA ILE A 88 6.63 11.96 1.04
C ILE A 88 5.35 12.04 1.86
N GLU A 89 4.62 13.17 1.80
CA GLU A 89 3.32 13.29 2.45
C GLU A 89 2.37 12.19 1.98
N THR A 90 2.30 11.99 0.66
CA THR A 90 1.47 10.96 0.02
C THR A 90 1.91 9.55 0.44
N ILE A 91 3.22 9.28 0.51
CA ILE A 91 3.78 7.99 0.94
C ILE A 91 3.37 7.66 2.39
N ILE A 92 3.43 8.64 3.29
CA ILE A 92 3.08 8.47 4.70
C ILE A 92 1.58 8.24 4.88
N GLU A 93 0.74 9.01 4.17
CA GLU A 93 -0.71 8.84 4.17
C GLU A 93 -1.12 7.47 3.62
N ASN A 94 -0.56 7.09 2.48
CA ASN A 94 -0.83 5.80 1.85
C ASN A 94 -0.35 4.64 2.72
N ASN A 95 0.80 4.73 3.38
CA ASN A 95 1.27 3.69 4.31
C ASN A 95 0.26 3.42 5.43
N SER A 96 -0.38 4.47 5.95
CA SER A 96 -1.42 4.32 6.98
C SER A 96 -2.64 3.57 6.42
N ARG A 97 -3.10 3.95 5.23
CA ARG A 97 -4.24 3.32 4.54
C ARG A 97 -3.96 1.87 4.11
N ILE A 98 -2.75 1.59 3.60
CA ILE A 98 -2.29 0.23 3.26
C ILE A 98 -2.35 -0.67 4.48
N ARG A 99 -1.89 -0.18 5.65
CA ARG A 99 -1.95 -0.93 6.92
C ARG A 99 -3.36 -1.16 7.42
N GLU A 100 -4.31 -0.30 7.08
CA GLU A 100 -5.73 -0.50 7.38
C GLU A 100 -6.31 -1.58 6.48
N LEU A 101 -6.21 -1.43 5.16
CA LEU A 101 -6.68 -2.43 4.18
C LEU A 101 -6.07 -3.81 4.45
N TYR A 102 -4.76 -3.88 4.75
CA TYR A 102 -4.10 -5.13 5.07
C TYR A 102 -4.76 -5.87 6.24
N LYS A 103 -5.29 -5.18 7.26
CA LYS A 103 -5.96 -5.85 8.39
C LYS A 103 -7.24 -6.56 7.94
N ASP A 104 -7.88 -6.04 6.91
CA ASP A 104 -9.14 -6.56 6.38
C ASP A 104 -8.90 -7.74 5.43
N VAL A 105 -7.78 -7.76 4.70
CA VAL A 105 -7.50 -8.79 3.67
C VAL A 105 -6.51 -9.89 4.09
N LYS A 106 -5.71 -9.70 5.15
CA LYS A 106 -4.61 -10.62 5.53
C LYS A 106 -5.02 -12.04 5.94
N ASP A 107 -6.29 -12.26 6.25
CA ASP A 107 -6.83 -13.56 6.67
C ASP A 107 -7.91 -14.04 5.65
N GLY A 108 -7.85 -13.50 4.42
CA GLY A 108 -8.76 -13.76 3.29
C GLY A 108 -8.34 -14.97 2.44
N GLU A 109 -8.92 -15.08 1.23
CA GLU A 109 -8.64 -16.20 0.30
C GLU A 109 -7.19 -16.15 -0.23
N LEU A 110 -6.67 -14.94 -0.45
CA LEU A 110 -5.32 -14.67 -0.95
C LEU A 110 -4.33 -14.32 0.18
N GLU A 111 -4.49 -14.96 1.35
CA GLU A 111 -3.70 -14.68 2.57
C GLU A 111 -2.18 -14.72 2.31
N GLU A 112 -1.69 -15.72 1.58
CA GLU A 112 -0.25 -15.90 1.34
C GLU A 112 0.30 -14.76 0.46
N GLU A 113 -0.36 -14.47 -0.66
CA GLU A 113 0.03 -13.44 -1.62
C GLU A 113 -0.04 -12.03 -0.99
N VAL A 114 -1.10 -11.75 -0.22
CA VAL A 114 -1.27 -10.48 0.50
C VAL A 114 -0.18 -10.28 1.55
N LYS A 115 0.18 -11.33 2.29
CA LYS A 115 1.27 -11.28 3.28
C LYS A 115 2.63 -11.05 2.63
N ASP A 116 2.89 -11.70 1.50
CA ASP A 116 4.12 -11.51 0.74
C ASP A 116 4.25 -10.07 0.23
N VAL A 117 3.17 -9.49 -0.30
CA VAL A 117 3.14 -8.07 -0.70
C VAL A 117 3.41 -7.16 0.49
N MET A 118 2.73 -7.39 1.62
CA MET A 118 2.90 -6.53 2.80
C MET A 118 4.31 -6.64 3.39
N TYR A 119 4.91 -7.82 3.38
CA TYR A 119 6.30 -8.02 3.80
C TYR A 119 7.26 -7.23 2.91
N ALA A 120 7.20 -7.44 1.59
CA ALA A 120 8.08 -6.76 0.65
C ALA A 120 7.88 -5.23 0.66
N TYR A 121 6.64 -4.78 0.82
CA TYR A 121 6.30 -3.36 0.95
C TYR A 121 6.93 -2.75 2.21
N ASN A 122 6.82 -3.39 3.37
CA ASN A 122 7.41 -2.86 4.60
C ASN A 122 8.93 -2.76 4.52
N GLU A 123 9.59 -3.78 3.97
CA GLU A 123 11.05 -3.77 3.79
C GLU A 123 11.49 -2.59 2.91
N TYR A 124 10.82 -2.39 1.78
CA TYR A 124 11.17 -1.31 0.86
C TYR A 124 10.80 0.07 1.42
N TYR A 125 9.62 0.22 2.01
CA TYR A 125 9.19 1.44 2.67
C TYR A 125 10.18 1.88 3.76
N SER A 126 10.53 0.97 4.69
CA SER A 126 11.47 1.29 5.77
C SER A 126 12.85 1.64 5.23
N PHE A 127 13.33 0.93 4.20
CA PHE A 127 14.62 1.24 3.58
C PHE A 127 14.69 2.65 2.97
N ILE A 128 13.59 3.13 2.36
CA ILE A 128 13.54 4.45 1.72
C ILE A 128 13.20 5.58 2.69
N ILE A 129 12.34 5.34 3.68
CA ILE A 129 11.92 6.37 4.64
C ILE A 129 12.92 6.53 5.79
N GLU A 130 13.57 5.45 6.21
CA GLU A 130 14.53 5.43 7.32
C GLU A 130 15.96 5.24 6.78
N VAL A 131 16.35 6.11 5.84
CA VAL A 131 17.65 6.04 5.16
C VAL A 131 18.78 6.01 6.19
N SER A 132 19.60 4.96 6.13
CA SER A 132 20.73 4.76 7.03
C SER A 132 21.82 3.90 6.40
N GLY A 133 23.02 3.95 6.97
CA GLY A 133 24.18 3.18 6.48
C GLY A 133 25.07 3.96 5.53
N SER A 134 25.71 3.26 4.59
CA SER A 134 26.60 3.86 3.60
C SER A 134 25.93 3.94 2.22
N PHE A 135 26.45 4.83 1.37
CA PHE A 135 26.03 4.90 -0.04
C PHE A 135 26.17 3.56 -0.76
N GLU A 136 27.25 2.80 -0.50
CA GLU A 136 27.47 1.48 -1.07
C GLU A 136 26.31 0.53 -0.73
N THR A 137 25.99 0.37 0.56
CA THR A 137 24.88 -0.49 0.99
C THR A 137 23.54 -0.04 0.43
N PHE A 138 23.29 1.28 0.36
CA PHE A 138 22.09 1.81 -0.25
C PHE A 138 22.00 1.45 -1.74
N SER A 139 23.07 1.71 -2.50
CA SER A 139 23.15 1.44 -3.93
C SER A 139 22.97 -0.04 -4.29
N GLU A 140 23.47 -0.94 -3.44
CA GLU A 140 23.35 -2.38 -3.63
C GLU A 140 21.95 -2.91 -3.27
N SER A 141 21.27 -2.28 -2.30
CA SER A 141 20.01 -2.78 -1.75
C SER A 141 18.77 -2.22 -2.45
N LYS A 142 18.86 -1.03 -3.06
CA LYS A 142 17.72 -0.33 -3.69
C LYS A 142 16.99 -1.22 -4.72
N GLU A 143 17.71 -1.71 -5.73
CA GLU A 143 17.12 -2.48 -6.83
C GLU A 143 16.59 -3.85 -6.39
N PRO A 144 17.28 -4.64 -5.55
CA PRO A 144 16.73 -5.87 -5.00
C PRO A 144 15.41 -5.68 -4.24
N LEU A 145 15.32 -4.67 -3.36
CA LEU A 145 14.11 -4.42 -2.56
C LEU A 145 12.93 -3.98 -3.44
N LYS A 146 13.16 -3.04 -4.36
CA LYS A 146 12.19 -2.63 -5.37
C LYS A 146 11.66 -3.83 -6.17
N LYS A 147 12.57 -4.69 -6.64
CA LYS A 147 12.21 -5.88 -7.42
C LYS A 147 11.41 -6.89 -6.61
N ASN A 148 11.72 -7.07 -5.33
CA ASN A 148 10.98 -7.97 -4.45
C ASN A 148 9.52 -7.52 -4.33
N LEU A 149 9.28 -6.22 -4.09
CA LEU A 149 7.93 -5.66 -4.04
C LEU A 149 7.19 -5.82 -5.37
N SER A 150 7.81 -5.45 -6.50
CA SER A 150 7.20 -5.64 -7.82
C SER A 150 6.88 -7.10 -8.13
N SER A 151 7.71 -8.04 -7.65
CA SER A 151 7.49 -9.47 -7.86
C SER A 151 6.31 -9.97 -7.02
N ALA A 152 6.21 -9.56 -5.77
CA ALA A 152 5.07 -9.89 -4.90
C ALA A 152 3.76 -9.33 -5.46
N LEU A 153 3.75 -8.05 -5.87
CA LEU A 153 2.58 -7.42 -6.50
C LEU A 153 2.18 -8.15 -7.78
N LYS A 154 3.14 -8.52 -8.62
CA LYS A 154 2.87 -9.28 -9.83
C LYS A 154 2.24 -10.64 -9.53
N ASN A 155 2.70 -11.34 -8.49
CA ASN A 155 2.10 -12.62 -8.10
C ASN A 155 0.66 -12.42 -7.64
N LEU A 156 0.40 -11.44 -6.76
CA LEU A 156 -0.95 -11.10 -6.33
C LEU A 156 -1.86 -10.73 -7.52
N SER A 157 -1.35 -9.99 -8.51
CA SER A 157 -2.13 -9.59 -9.70
C SER A 157 -2.58 -10.76 -10.59
N PHE A 158 -1.98 -11.95 -10.46
CA PHE A 158 -2.44 -13.14 -11.19
C PHE A 158 -3.65 -13.82 -10.54
N GLU A 159 -3.86 -13.59 -9.24
CA GLU A 159 -4.92 -14.22 -8.47
C GLU A 159 -6.20 -13.37 -8.40
N ILE A 160 -6.07 -12.04 -8.54
CA ILE A 160 -7.20 -11.09 -8.47
C ILE A 160 -7.86 -10.87 -9.84
#